data_AF-A0A7W1KNP3-F1
#
_entry.id   AF-A0A7W1KNP3-F1
#
_cell.length_a   1.000
_cell.length_b   1.000
_cell.length_c   1.000
_cell.angle_alpha   90.00
_cell.angle_beta   90.00
_cell.angle_gamma   90.00
#
_symmetry.space_group_name_H-M   'P 1'
#
loop_
_entity.id
_entity.type
_entity.pdbx_description
1 polymer ?
#
loop_
_entity_poly.entity_id
_entity_poly.type
_entity_poly.pdbx_seq_one_letter_code
_entity_poly.pdbx_strand_id
1 'polypeptide(L)'
;LQIVADGAERIASAIRNAGAIFLGDDTPEPVGDYIAGPSHVLPTAGTARYASPLGVYDFVKRTSIIRYAPERLARDADAIIALAESEGLFGHAEAVRMRVGQRGSGTDGQRDSGAAGQ
;
A
#
# COMPACT_ATOMS: atom_id res chain seq x y z
N LEU A 1 26.36 -2.88 9.31
CA LEU A 1 26.86 -4.26 9.54
C LEU A 1 28.17 -4.38 8.79
N GLN A 2 29.28 -4.70 9.46
CA GLN A 2 30.55 -4.93 8.79
C GLN A 2 30.87 -6.43 8.80
N ILE A 3 31.21 -6.99 7.64
CA ILE A 3 31.51 -8.40 7.45
C ILE A 3 32.97 -8.51 7.01
N VAL A 4 33.81 -8.97 7.92
CA VAL A 4 35.24 -9.23 7.69
C VAL A 4 35.46 -10.74 7.79
N ALA A 5 35.37 -11.42 6.66
CA ALA A 5 35.50 -12.87 6.56
C ALA A 5 35.72 -13.30 5.11
N ASP A 6 36.30 -14.49 4.92
CA ASP A 6 36.35 -15.15 3.61
C ASP A 6 34.93 -15.42 3.08
N GLY A 7 34.67 -14.97 1.85
CA GLY A 7 33.34 -15.10 1.23
C GLY A 7 32.29 -14.15 1.82
N ALA A 8 32.68 -12.94 2.21
CA ALA A 8 31.81 -11.89 2.74
C ALA A 8 30.55 -11.65 1.89
N GLU A 9 30.64 -11.75 0.57
CA GLU A 9 29.53 -11.63 -0.37
C GLU A 9 28.48 -12.71 -0.16
N ARG A 10 28.94 -13.94 0.10
CA ARG A 10 28.06 -15.09 0.37
C ARG A 10 27.29 -14.87 1.68
N ILE A 11 27.97 -14.39 2.71
CA ILE A 11 27.35 -14.05 4.00
C ILE A 11 26.34 -12.91 3.80
N ALA A 12 26.73 -11.84 3.10
CA ALA A 12 25.89 -10.69 2.81
C ALA A 12 24.60 -11.09 2.07
N SER A 13 24.68 -12.04 1.12
CA SER A 13 23.52 -12.54 0.39
C SER A 13 22.47 -13.25 1.26
N ALA A 14 22.87 -13.75 2.43
CA ALA A 14 21.98 -14.37 3.40
C ALA A 14 21.37 -13.37 4.40
N ILE A 15 21.85 -12.12 4.43
CA ILE A 15 21.35 -11.08 5.32
C ILE A 15 20.02 -10.55 4.80
N ARG A 16 19.00 -10.60 5.64
CA ARG A 16 17.66 -10.07 5.31
C ARG A 16 17.47 -8.60 5.66
N ASN A 17 18.09 -8.14 6.76
CA ASN A 17 17.85 -6.80 7.30
C ASN A 17 19.16 -6.15 7.76
N ALA A 18 19.55 -5.06 7.11
CA ALA A 18 20.64 -4.18 7.53
C ALA A 18 20.45 -2.80 6.88
N GLY A 19 20.73 -1.72 7.62
CA GLY A 19 20.71 -0.37 7.05
C GLY A 19 21.82 -0.16 6.02
N ALA A 20 23.04 -0.62 6.34
CA ALA A 20 24.15 -0.67 5.40
C ALA A 20 25.00 -1.92 5.68
N ILE A 21 25.60 -2.48 4.65
CA ILE A 21 26.50 -3.64 4.73
C ILE A 21 27.86 -3.23 4.16
N PHE A 22 28.91 -3.40 4.95
CA PHE A 22 30.29 -3.10 4.61
C PHE A 22 31.05 -4.43 4.51
N LEU A 23 31.79 -4.64 3.41
CA LEU A 23 32.39 -5.95 3.07
C LEU A 23 33.91 -5.86 2.98
N GLY A 24 34.59 -6.75 3.70
CA GLY A 24 36.05 -6.88 3.66
C GLY A 24 36.81 -5.90 4.57
N ASP A 25 38.11 -6.14 4.68
CA ASP A 25 39.03 -5.38 5.55
C ASP A 25 39.17 -3.91 5.12
N ASP A 26 39.17 -3.66 3.81
CA ASP A 26 39.38 -2.33 3.22
C ASP A 26 38.10 -1.46 3.17
N THR A 27 37.00 -1.93 3.75
CA THR A 27 35.71 -1.22 3.77
C THR A 27 35.26 -0.94 5.21
N PRO A 28 36.01 -0.14 5.99
CA PRO A 28 35.59 0.21 7.34
C PRO A 28 34.36 1.14 7.29
N GLU A 29 33.52 1.10 8.32
CA GLU A 29 32.28 1.89 8.39
C GLU A 29 32.45 3.40 8.08
N PRO A 30 33.54 4.09 8.48
CA PRO A 30 33.78 5.49 8.12
C PRO A 30 33.77 5.78 6.61
N VAL A 31 34.08 4.80 5.75
CA VAL A 31 33.99 4.97 4.29
C VAL A 31 32.55 5.30 3.88
N GLY A 32 31.55 4.65 4.48
CA GLY A 32 30.12 4.92 4.23
C GLY A 32 29.64 6.21 4.89
N ASP A 33 30.20 6.56 6.03
CA ASP A 33 29.80 7.76 6.76
C ASP A 33 30.19 9.05 6.07
N TYR A 34 31.27 9.02 5.27
CA TYR A 34 31.86 10.25 4.74
C TYR A 34 31.90 10.34 3.22
N ILE A 35 32.22 9.25 2.49
CA ILE A 35 32.65 9.41 1.09
C ILE A 35 32.05 8.42 0.09
N ALA A 36 31.62 7.23 0.51
CA ALA A 36 31.16 6.20 -0.43
C ALA A 36 29.85 6.55 -1.14
N GLY A 37 29.06 7.48 -0.58
CA GLY A 37 27.85 8.02 -1.20
C GLY A 37 26.50 7.64 -0.55
N PRO A 38 26.30 6.43 0.02
CA PRO A 38 25.09 6.13 0.77
C PRO A 38 24.88 7.08 1.95
N SER A 39 23.63 7.34 2.33
CA SER A 39 23.36 8.12 3.54
C SER A 39 23.73 7.31 4.79
N HIS A 40 24.41 7.96 5.74
CA HIS A 40 24.65 7.41 7.08
C HIS A 40 23.45 7.58 8.04
N VAL A 41 22.36 8.20 7.58
CA VAL A 41 21.12 8.27 8.35
C VAL A 41 20.39 6.94 8.16
N LEU A 42 20.71 5.99 9.03
CA LEU A 42 20.29 4.60 8.94
C LEU A 42 19.19 4.26 9.95
N PRO A 43 18.32 3.27 9.66
CA PRO A 43 17.36 2.74 10.62
C PRO A 43 18.06 2.05 11.80
N THR A 44 17.76 2.49 13.02
CA THR A 44 18.31 1.95 14.29
C THR A 44 17.25 1.17 15.07
N ALA A 45 17.59 0.65 16.26
CA ALA A 45 16.64 -0.05 17.15
C ALA A 45 15.83 -1.20 16.48
N GLY A 46 16.44 -1.92 15.52
CA GLY A 46 15.81 -3.04 14.82
C GLY A 46 14.79 -2.64 13.74
N THR A 47 14.71 -1.36 13.39
CA THR A 47 13.77 -0.85 12.38
C THR A 47 14.19 -1.16 10.94
N ALA A 48 15.42 -1.61 10.70
CA ALA A 48 15.88 -2.11 9.40
C ALA A 48 15.05 -3.30 8.85
N ARG A 49 14.13 -3.86 9.66
CA ARG A 49 13.14 -4.85 9.25
C ARG A 49 12.00 -4.30 8.38
N TYR A 50 11.75 -2.99 8.44
CA TYR A 50 10.65 -2.33 7.72
C TYR A 50 10.96 -0.91 7.25
N ALA A 51 12.09 -0.34 7.66
CA ALA A 51 12.57 0.97 7.24
C ALA A 51 13.87 0.84 6.43
N SER A 52 14.04 1.74 5.46
CA SER A 52 15.23 1.85 4.62
C SER A 52 16.16 2.95 5.13
N PRO A 53 17.43 2.99 4.71
CA PRO A 53 18.27 4.18 4.82
C PRO A 53 17.59 5.41 4.22
N LEU A 54 17.88 6.58 4.79
CA LEU A 54 17.43 7.84 4.23
C LEU A 54 17.92 7.98 2.78
N GLY A 55 17.03 8.35 1.87
CA GLY A 55 17.35 8.55 0.47
C GLY A 55 16.37 9.49 -0.21
N VAL A 56 16.46 9.57 -1.54
CA VAL A 56 15.64 10.47 -2.36
C VAL A 56 14.14 10.27 -2.11
N TYR A 57 13.70 9.03 -1.87
CA TYR A 57 12.29 8.73 -1.70
C TYR A 57 11.68 9.27 -0.41
N ASP A 58 12.48 9.59 0.60
CA ASP A 58 11.99 10.24 1.84
C ASP A 58 11.59 11.70 1.60
N PHE A 59 12.07 12.31 0.51
CA PHE A 59 11.77 13.69 0.13
C PHE A 59 10.77 13.79 -1.03
N VAL A 60 10.25 12.65 -1.51
CA VAL A 60 9.29 12.60 -2.61
C VAL A 60 7.95 12.05 -2.12
N LYS A 61 6.86 12.71 -2.53
CA LYS A 61 5.50 12.17 -2.35
C LYS A 61 5.10 11.38 -3.59
N ARG A 62 4.70 10.12 -3.41
CA ARG A 62 4.15 9.27 -4.49
C ARG A 62 2.63 9.33 -4.46
N THR A 63 2.02 9.76 -5.55
CA THR A 63 0.56 9.87 -5.69
C THR A 63 0.08 9.07 -6.89
N SER A 64 -0.90 8.20 -6.68
CA SER A 64 -1.55 7.45 -7.75
C SER A 64 -2.66 8.31 -8.37
N ILE A 65 -2.63 8.49 -9.70
CA ILE A 65 -3.69 9.18 -10.46
C ILE A 65 -4.46 8.12 -11.24
N ILE A 66 -5.76 7.97 -10.94
CA ILE A 66 -6.60 6.94 -11.55
C ILE A 66 -7.71 7.60 -12.36
N ARG A 67 -7.86 7.15 -13.61
CA ARG A 67 -8.98 7.50 -14.50
C ARG A 67 -9.64 6.21 -14.95
N TYR A 68 -10.96 6.13 -14.82
CA TYR A 68 -11.74 4.97 -15.21
C TYR A 68 -12.73 5.33 -16.32
N ALA A 69 -12.80 4.50 -17.37
CA ALA A 69 -13.77 4.68 -18.44
C ALA A 69 -15.16 4.21 -17.99
N PRO A 70 -16.25 4.91 -18.35
CA PRO A 70 -17.61 4.50 -17.97
C PRO A 70 -17.95 3.06 -18.37
N GLU A 71 -17.51 2.62 -19.54
CA GLU A 71 -17.79 1.29 -20.08
C GLU A 71 -17.00 0.20 -19.32
N ARG A 72 -15.84 0.56 -18.76
CA ARG A 72 -15.10 -0.32 -17.85
C ARG A 72 -15.78 -0.37 -16.50
N LEU A 73 -16.22 0.78 -15.96
CA LEU A 73 -16.98 0.81 -14.70
C LEU A 73 -18.21 -0.09 -14.75
N ALA A 74 -18.96 -0.04 -15.84
CA ALA A 74 -20.13 -0.88 -16.05
C ALA A 74 -19.80 -2.39 -16.07
N ARG A 75 -18.64 -2.78 -16.61
CA ARG A 75 -18.20 -4.18 -16.65
C ARG A 75 -17.78 -4.72 -15.29
N ASP A 76 -17.14 -3.89 -14.48
CA ASP A 76 -16.61 -4.30 -13.17
C ASP A 76 -17.57 -4.02 -12.01
N ALA A 77 -18.71 -3.37 -12.29
CA ALA A 77 -19.65 -2.89 -11.29
C ALA A 77 -20.12 -3.99 -10.34
N ASP A 78 -20.56 -5.13 -10.88
CA ASP A 78 -21.11 -6.22 -10.07
C ASP A 78 -20.07 -6.78 -9.11
N ALA A 79 -18.81 -6.89 -9.53
CA ALA A 79 -17.71 -7.33 -8.67
C ALA A 79 -17.39 -6.30 -7.58
N ILE A 80 -17.34 -5.02 -7.92
CA ILE A 80 -17.08 -3.94 -6.95
C ILE A 80 -18.21 -3.87 -5.92
N ILE A 81 -19.46 -3.97 -6.37
CA ILE A 81 -20.65 -3.96 -5.51
C ILE A 81 -20.62 -5.17 -4.57
N ALA A 82 -20.40 -6.38 -5.09
CA ALA A 82 -20.39 -7.59 -4.27
C ALA A 82 -19.29 -7.53 -3.19
N LEU A 83 -18.09 -7.05 -3.53
CA LEU A 83 -17.02 -6.84 -2.57
C LEU A 83 -17.41 -5.80 -1.51
N ALA A 84 -17.89 -4.63 -1.94
CA ALA A 84 -18.30 -3.56 -1.04
C ALA A 84 -19.42 -3.99 -0.07
N GLU A 85 -20.40 -4.78 -0.52
CA GLU A 85 -21.46 -5.30 0.35
C GLU A 85 -20.96 -6.35 1.32
N SER A 86 -20.07 -7.25 0.87
CA SER A 86 -19.45 -8.26 1.75
C SER A 86 -18.62 -7.64 2.87
N GLU A 87 -18.03 -6.47 2.62
CA GLU A 87 -17.28 -5.67 3.60
C GLU A 87 -18.19 -4.77 4.46
N GLY A 88 -19.51 -4.75 4.22
CA GLY A 88 -20.46 -3.88 4.92
C GLY A 88 -20.38 -2.40 4.51
N LEU A 89 -19.70 -2.08 3.41
CA LEU A 89 -19.49 -0.74 2.87
C LEU A 89 -20.59 -0.35 1.87
N PHE A 90 -21.86 -0.37 2.27
CA PHE A 90 -23.00 -0.14 1.38
C PHE A 90 -22.95 1.20 0.62
N GLY A 91 -22.38 2.25 1.23
CA GLY A 91 -22.20 3.54 0.54
C GLY A 91 -21.23 3.47 -0.65
N HIS A 92 -20.24 2.57 -0.61
CA HIS A 92 -19.34 2.34 -1.75
C HIS A 92 -20.07 1.62 -2.89
N ALA A 93 -20.89 0.62 -2.56
CA ALA A 93 -21.73 -0.07 -3.53
C ALA A 93 -22.73 0.89 -4.20
N GLU A 94 -23.41 1.72 -3.40
CA GLU A 94 -24.35 2.73 -3.92
C GLU A 94 -23.67 3.74 -4.85
N ALA A 95 -22.43 4.16 -4.53
CA ALA A 95 -21.68 5.07 -5.40
C ALA A 95 -21.43 4.48 -6.81
N VAL A 96 -21.23 3.16 -6.92
CA VAL A 96 -21.07 2.46 -8.20
C VAL A 96 -22.42 2.31 -8.90
N ARG A 97 -23.42 1.79 -8.19
CA ARG A 97 -24.82 1.64 -8.63
C ARG A 97 -25.38 2.89 -9.29
N MET A 98 -25.20 4.05 -8.63
CA MET A 98 -25.64 5.34 -9.17
C MET A 98 -24.96 5.70 -10.49
N ARG A 99 -23.70 5.31 -10.70
CA ARG A 99 -22.93 5.62 -11.92
C ARG A 99 -23.26 4.68 -13.07
N VAL A 100 -23.65 3.44 -12.78
CA VAL A 100 -24.02 2.45 -13.79
C VAL A 100 -25.53 2.36 -14.03
N GLY A 101 -26.31 3.21 -13.35
CA GLY A 101 -27.77 3.27 -13.51
C GLY A 101 -28.55 2.15 -12.82
N GLN A 102 -27.89 1.33 -12.00
CA GLN A 102 -28.53 0.31 -11.16
C GLN A 102 -28.96 0.94 -9.84
N ARG A 103 -30.07 1.68 -9.78
CA ARG A 103 -30.55 2.16 -8.46
C ARG A 103 -30.86 0.95 -7.59
N GLY A 104 -30.34 0.93 -6.36
CA GLY A 104 -30.80 -0.03 -5.36
C GLY A 104 -32.32 0.04 -5.29
N SER A 105 -32.99 -1.09 -5.47
CA SER A 105 -34.41 -1.22 -5.17
C SER A 105 -34.56 -1.02 -3.67
N GLY A 106 -34.63 0.24 -3.23
CA GLY A 106 -35.17 0.57 -1.94
C GLY A 106 -36.54 -0.09 -1.90
N THR A 107 -36.71 -1.05 -1.00
CA THR A 107 -38.01 -1.50 -0.56
C THR A 107 -38.71 -0.27 -0.01
N ASP A 108 -39.40 0.44 -0.90
CA ASP A 108 -40.35 1.47 -0.56
C ASP A 108 -41.41 0.73 0.25
N GLY A 109 -41.44 1.02 1.56
CA GLY A 109 -42.35 0.39 2.48
C GLY A 109 -43.77 0.61 1.99
N GLN A 110 -44.37 -0.45 1.45
CA GLN A 110 -45.80 -0.63 1.24
C GLN A 110 -46.49 -0.36 2.59
N ARG A 111 -46.83 0.90 2.86
CA ARG A 111 -47.81 1.23 3.89
C ARG A 111 -49.15 0.92 3.28
N ASP A 112 -49.64 -0.25 3.69
CA ASP A 112 -50.95 -0.77 3.39
C ASP A 112 -52.01 0.31 3.63
N SER A 113 -52.80 0.55 2.59
CA SER A 113 -53.98 1.38 2.58
C SER A 113 -55.08 0.70 3.38
N GLY A 114 -55.15 0.98 4.68
CA GLY A 114 -56.29 0.64 5.53
C GLY A 114 -57.37 1.72 5.47
N ALA A 115 -58.36 1.52 4.60
CA ALA A 115 -59.59 2.30 4.57
C ALA A 115 -60.50 2.00 5.78
N ALA A 116 -61.02 3.05 6.41
CA ALA A 116 -62.35 3.15 7.04
C ALA A 116 -62.56 4.64 7.42
N GLY A 117 -63.52 5.41 6.92
CA GLY A 117 -64.76 5.01 6.26
C GLY A 117 -65.92 4.81 7.25
N GLN A 118 -66.09 5.73 8.21
CA GLN A 118 -67.33 6.19 8.90
C GLN A 118 -67.02 6.69 10.32
#